data_AF-A0A0Q8DKZ9-F1
#
_entry.id   AF-A0A0Q8DKZ9-F1
#
_cell.length_a   1.000
_cell.length_b   1.000
_cell.length_c   1.000
_cell.angle_alpha   90.00
_cell.angle_beta   90.00
_cell.angle_gamma   90.00
#
_symmetry.space_group_name_H-M   'P 1'
#
loop_
_entity.id
_entity.type
_entity.pdbx_description
1 polymer ?
#
loop_
_entity_poly.entity_id
_entity_poly.type
_entity_poly.pdbx_seq_one_letter_code
_entity_poly.pdbx_strand_id
1 'polypeptide(L)'
;METHDYANQIRENIEYQIKKLSMFWSLREKTIRRLLEEVANKKSPDIENININQALTDSIMNSMASLIDYYYIYCFLKMGITEHHITKVQYRPLNNYNLRKTYPSKGKNEKIASMEHIRNDTRVRIIEVSQQDPSKLTGNDYWPIFFGNAIASHLKDTGMMDRTQNFNFDYCDDSFSIPSLALKYHEYMYRFYCNEHFSHGVKYNIFLDINNCLKHNIIPYVKPKIEKLAGELRGFLYFKFTNASKIFLKPGILKSVVEMDFERLRKNLKVLHTDKKNYTFEIEKELGIDKVITTDSENGYISDGELCFYIDNVLMRKSHDATYIEAGINLKLVLGRLITDIEQGIRLKFSELELS
;
A
#
# COMPACT_ATOMS: atom_id res chain seq x y z
N MET A 1 -9.92 -39.83 -6.29
CA MET A 1 -9.02 -38.74 -5.88
C MET A 1 -9.89 -37.53 -5.69
N GLU A 2 -10.17 -37.14 -4.44
CA GLU A 2 -10.87 -35.89 -4.17
C GLU A 2 -9.97 -34.76 -4.67
N THR A 3 -10.42 -34.02 -5.68
CA THR A 3 -9.85 -32.72 -6.00
C THR A 3 -10.09 -31.83 -4.80
N HIS A 4 -9.12 -31.73 -3.89
CA HIS A 4 -9.09 -30.70 -2.87
C HIS A 4 -9.20 -29.34 -3.56
N ASP A 5 -10.31 -28.64 -3.36
CA ASP A 5 -10.47 -27.28 -3.86
C ASP A 5 -9.67 -26.34 -2.93
N TYR A 6 -8.36 -26.28 -3.15
CA TYR A 6 -7.46 -25.41 -2.40
C TYR A 6 -7.88 -23.95 -2.47
N ALA A 7 -8.55 -23.51 -3.55
CA ALA A 7 -9.06 -22.15 -3.63
C ALA A 7 -10.17 -21.91 -2.58
N ASN A 8 -11.01 -22.90 -2.29
CA ASN A 8 -11.99 -22.82 -1.20
C ASN A 8 -11.32 -22.82 0.18
N GLN A 9 -10.28 -23.64 0.40
CA GLN A 9 -9.55 -23.62 1.67
C GLN A 9 -8.87 -22.27 1.93
N ILE A 10 -8.25 -21.68 0.90
CA ILE A 10 -7.66 -20.33 1.02
C ILE A 10 -8.75 -19.28 1.24
N ARG A 11 -9.92 -19.42 0.60
CA ARG A 11 -11.07 -18.55 0.87
C ARG A 11 -11.52 -18.63 2.33
N GLU A 12 -11.63 -19.83 2.90
CA GLU A 12 -11.94 -20.02 4.33
C GLU A 12 -10.88 -19.36 5.24
N ASN A 13 -9.61 -19.42 4.85
CA ASN A 13 -8.54 -18.71 5.56
C ASN A 13 -8.68 -17.18 5.48
N ILE A 14 -9.08 -16.63 4.32
CA ILE A 14 -9.39 -15.21 4.16
C ILE A 14 -10.54 -14.81 5.10
N GLU A 15 -11.65 -15.55 5.09
CA GLU A 15 -12.79 -15.33 5.99
C GLU A 15 -12.39 -15.39 7.47
N TYR A 16 -11.56 -16.36 7.84
CA TYR A 16 -11.04 -16.49 9.19
C TYR A 16 -10.16 -15.30 9.59
N GLN A 17 -9.26 -14.83 8.72
CA GLN A 17 -8.44 -13.64 9.01
C GLN A 17 -9.29 -12.38 9.17
N ILE A 18 -10.33 -12.23 8.36
CA ILE A 18 -11.29 -11.12 8.45
C ILE A 18 -11.97 -11.15 9.83
N LYS A 19 -12.54 -12.30 10.24
CA LYS A 19 -13.17 -12.46 11.58
C LYS A 19 -12.18 -12.18 12.72
N LYS A 20 -10.95 -12.66 12.58
CA LYS A 20 -9.87 -12.46 13.56
C LYS A 20 -9.50 -10.98 13.70
N LEU A 21 -9.44 -10.24 12.59
CA LEU A 21 -9.24 -8.79 12.61
C LEU A 21 -10.37 -8.06 13.34
N SER A 22 -11.64 -8.42 13.09
CA SER A 22 -12.79 -7.84 13.79
C SER A 22 -12.69 -8.03 15.30
N MET A 23 -12.37 -9.26 15.72
CA MET A 23 -12.25 -9.62 17.13
C MET A 23 -11.14 -8.81 17.81
N PHE A 24 -9.93 -8.76 17.22
CA PHE A 24 -8.84 -7.99 17.79
C PHE A 24 -9.14 -6.50 17.83
N TRP A 25 -9.80 -5.97 16.80
CA TRP A 25 -10.19 -4.56 16.76
C TRP A 25 -11.16 -4.22 17.89
N SER A 26 -12.22 -5.01 18.07
CA SER A 26 -13.21 -4.82 19.14
C SER A 26 -12.58 -4.86 20.54
N LEU A 27 -11.64 -5.79 20.76
CA LEU A 27 -10.85 -5.85 22.00
C LEU A 27 -9.97 -4.61 22.16
N ARG A 28 -9.36 -4.14 21.07
CA ARG A 28 -8.46 -2.99 21.08
C ARG A 28 -9.22 -1.70 21.35
N GLU A 29 -10.42 -1.48 20.82
CA GLU A 29 -11.20 -0.26 21.06
C GLU A 29 -11.40 0.04 22.55
N LYS A 30 -11.61 -1.00 23.37
CA LYS A 30 -11.73 -0.87 24.83
C LYS A 30 -10.43 -0.36 25.46
N THR A 31 -9.28 -0.89 25.03
CA THR A 31 -7.97 -0.49 25.56
C THR A 31 -7.55 0.91 25.09
N ILE A 32 -7.87 1.26 23.83
CA ILE A 32 -7.66 2.61 23.28
C ILE A 32 -8.43 3.64 24.10
N ARG A 33 -9.74 3.39 24.33
CA ARG A 33 -10.59 4.32 25.07
C ARG A 33 -10.02 4.60 26.46
N ARG A 34 -9.72 3.54 27.20
CA ARG A 34 -9.11 3.65 28.53
C ARG A 34 -7.77 4.40 28.49
N LEU A 35 -6.91 4.06 27.54
CA LEU A 35 -5.60 4.70 27.37
C LEU A 35 -5.74 6.21 27.11
N LEU A 36 -6.63 6.61 26.21
CA LEU A 36 -6.86 8.02 25.89
C LEU A 36 -7.53 8.77 27.04
N GLU A 37 -8.45 8.14 27.79
CA GLU A 37 -9.04 8.72 29.00
C GLU A 37 -8.01 8.96 30.10
N GLU A 38 -7.10 8.01 30.33
CA GLU A 38 -6.00 8.15 31.30
C GLU A 38 -5.10 9.34 30.94
N VAL A 39 -4.70 9.44 29.66
CA VAL A 39 -3.84 10.52 29.17
C VAL A 39 -4.56 11.88 29.19
N ALA A 40 -5.83 11.94 28.78
CA ALA A 40 -6.63 13.17 28.81
C ALA A 40 -6.80 13.71 30.24
N ASN A 41 -6.91 12.80 31.22
CA ASN A 41 -6.96 13.13 32.65
C ASN A 41 -5.58 13.36 33.29
N LYS A 42 -4.50 13.45 32.49
CA LYS A 42 -3.11 13.63 32.93
C LYS A 42 -2.64 12.56 33.93
N LYS A 43 -3.22 11.35 33.86
CA LYS A 43 -2.78 10.19 34.64
C LYS A 43 -1.67 9.47 33.89
N SER A 44 -0.74 8.87 34.62
CA SER A 44 0.18 7.90 34.02
C SER A 44 -0.65 6.72 33.52
N PRO A 45 -0.55 6.34 32.24
CA PRO A 45 -1.32 5.21 31.74
C PRO A 45 -0.91 3.91 32.42
N ASP A 46 -1.87 3.02 32.58
CA ASP A 46 -1.63 1.69 33.14
C ASP A 46 -0.72 0.87 32.19
N ILE A 47 0.37 0.34 32.75
CA ILE A 47 1.38 -0.44 32.00
C ILE A 47 0.73 -1.68 31.39
N GLU A 48 -0.18 -2.32 32.11
CA GLU A 48 -0.90 -3.50 31.60
C GLU A 48 -1.74 -3.12 30.37
N ASN A 49 -2.51 -2.03 30.46
CA ASN A 49 -3.31 -1.53 29.34
C ASN A 49 -2.46 -1.12 28.12
N ILE A 50 -1.29 -0.50 28.34
CA ILE A 50 -0.31 -0.20 27.28
C ILE A 50 0.15 -1.49 26.59
N ASN A 51 0.55 -2.49 27.37
CA ASN A 51 1.07 -3.75 26.83
C ASN A 51 0.00 -4.52 26.05
N ILE A 52 -1.24 -4.58 26.55
CA ILE A 52 -2.36 -5.20 25.85
C ILE A 52 -2.65 -4.43 24.55
N ASN A 53 -2.67 -3.09 24.58
CA ASN A 53 -2.90 -2.29 23.37
C ASN A 53 -1.83 -2.54 22.30
N GLN A 54 -0.56 -2.63 22.70
CA GLN A 54 0.54 -2.96 21.80
C GLN A 54 0.39 -4.38 21.23
N ALA A 55 0.16 -5.38 22.06
CA ALA A 55 -0.01 -6.77 21.62
C ALA A 55 -1.18 -6.96 20.65
N LEU A 56 -2.30 -6.27 20.89
CA LEU A 56 -3.45 -6.26 19.97
C LEU A 56 -3.10 -5.53 18.67
N THR A 57 -2.36 -4.43 18.73
CA THR A 57 -1.90 -3.71 17.53
C THR A 57 -1.00 -4.62 16.68
N ASP A 58 -0.02 -5.29 17.28
CA ASP A 58 0.87 -6.22 16.59
C ASP A 58 0.09 -7.39 15.97
N SER A 59 -0.91 -7.90 16.68
CA SER A 59 -1.79 -8.97 16.19
C SER A 59 -2.63 -8.52 14.99
N ILE A 60 -3.14 -7.29 15.00
CA ILE A 60 -3.87 -6.69 13.88
C ILE A 60 -2.96 -6.51 12.67
N MET A 61 -1.77 -5.94 12.86
CA MET A 61 -0.79 -5.71 11.78
C MET A 61 -0.34 -7.03 11.12
N ASN A 62 -0.11 -8.06 11.93
CA ASN A 62 0.23 -9.38 11.43
C ASN A 62 -0.94 -10.03 10.67
N SER A 63 -2.15 -9.99 11.21
CA SER A 63 -3.34 -10.52 10.52
C SER A 63 -3.66 -9.75 9.23
N MET A 64 -3.42 -8.44 9.18
CA MET A 64 -3.53 -7.65 7.94
C MET A 64 -2.55 -8.16 6.88
N ALA A 65 -1.28 -8.39 7.23
CA ALA A 65 -0.29 -8.90 6.30
C ALA A 65 -0.63 -10.31 5.81
N SER A 66 -1.04 -11.20 6.72
CA SER A 66 -1.50 -12.56 6.34
C SER A 66 -2.73 -12.53 5.45
N LEU A 67 -3.69 -11.64 5.69
CA LEU A 67 -4.88 -11.48 4.85
C LEU A 67 -4.50 -11.12 3.40
N ILE A 68 -3.55 -10.20 3.22
CA ILE A 68 -3.04 -9.83 1.89
C ILE A 68 -2.33 -11.02 1.22
N ASP A 69 -1.50 -11.75 1.96
CA ASP A 69 -0.79 -12.92 1.43
C ASP A 69 -1.80 -14.02 1.00
N TYR A 70 -2.84 -14.31 1.80
CA TYR A 70 -3.88 -15.27 1.42
C TYR A 70 -4.68 -14.83 0.20
N TYR A 71 -5.02 -13.54 0.10
CA TYR A 71 -5.67 -12.99 -1.09
C TYR A 71 -4.81 -13.22 -2.34
N TYR A 72 -3.50 -13.00 -2.24
CA TYR A 72 -2.57 -13.20 -3.36
C TYR A 72 -2.49 -14.67 -3.79
N ILE A 73 -2.42 -15.59 -2.83
CA ILE A 73 -2.48 -17.04 -3.10
C ILE A 73 -3.80 -17.40 -3.80
N TYR A 74 -4.93 -16.87 -3.30
CA TYR A 74 -6.25 -17.12 -3.89
C TYR A 74 -6.29 -16.67 -5.36
N CYS A 75 -5.79 -15.48 -5.67
CA CYS A 75 -5.72 -14.97 -7.04
C CYS A 75 -4.92 -15.91 -7.95
N PHE A 76 -3.76 -16.39 -7.49
CA PHE A 76 -2.96 -17.33 -8.28
C PHE A 76 -3.66 -18.66 -8.55
N LEU A 77 -4.32 -19.23 -7.54
CA LEU A 77 -5.11 -20.44 -7.72
C LEU A 77 -6.25 -20.23 -8.73
N LYS A 78 -6.96 -19.08 -8.66
CA LYS A 78 -8.00 -18.72 -9.63
C LYS A 78 -7.47 -18.44 -11.03
N MET A 79 -6.22 -18.05 -11.15
CA MET A 79 -5.53 -17.90 -12.43
C MET A 79 -5.05 -19.25 -13.01
N GLY A 80 -5.12 -20.35 -12.26
CA GLY A 80 -4.88 -21.71 -12.73
C GLY A 80 -3.53 -22.32 -12.34
N ILE A 81 -2.80 -21.72 -11.39
CA ILE A 81 -1.60 -22.37 -10.85
C ILE A 81 -1.99 -23.55 -9.94
N THR A 82 -1.22 -24.64 -9.98
CA THR A 82 -1.36 -25.72 -8.98
C THR A 82 -0.57 -25.39 -7.72
N GLU A 83 -0.97 -25.89 -6.54
CA GLU A 83 -0.34 -25.47 -5.27
C GLU A 83 1.17 -25.72 -5.24
N HIS A 84 1.63 -26.81 -5.87
CA HIS A 84 3.04 -27.21 -5.87
C HIS A 84 3.96 -26.24 -6.61
N HIS A 85 3.42 -25.36 -7.46
CA HIS A 85 4.19 -24.38 -8.19
C HIS A 85 4.24 -23.00 -7.52
N ILE A 86 3.47 -22.76 -6.45
CA ILE A 86 3.50 -21.49 -5.72
C ILE A 86 4.76 -21.41 -4.87
N THR A 87 5.83 -20.84 -5.42
CA THR A 87 7.12 -20.71 -4.72
C THR A 87 7.28 -19.40 -3.93
N LYS A 88 6.37 -18.44 -4.12
CA LYS A 88 6.40 -17.12 -3.47
C LYS A 88 4.98 -16.66 -3.14
N VAL A 89 4.70 -16.53 -1.84
CA VAL A 89 3.36 -16.15 -1.32
C VAL A 89 3.30 -14.72 -0.78
N GLN A 90 4.45 -14.09 -0.56
CA GLN A 90 4.50 -12.74 0.00
C GLN A 90 4.12 -11.70 -1.06
N TYR A 91 3.16 -10.86 -0.72
CA TYR A 91 2.75 -9.75 -1.56
C TYR A 91 3.92 -8.79 -1.84
N ARG A 92 4.00 -8.33 -3.10
CA ARG A 92 4.91 -7.28 -3.55
C ARG A 92 4.13 -6.26 -4.36
N PRO A 93 4.13 -4.97 -3.99
CA PRO A 93 3.46 -3.95 -4.77
C PRO A 93 4.08 -3.84 -6.16
N LEU A 94 3.23 -3.69 -7.19
CA LEU A 94 3.67 -3.17 -8.48
C LEU A 94 3.80 -1.65 -8.39
N ASN A 95 5.05 -1.21 -8.33
CA ASN A 95 5.43 0.19 -8.28
C ASN A 95 6.47 0.52 -9.35
N ASN A 96 6.84 1.80 -9.43
CA ASN A 96 7.82 2.25 -10.43
C ASN A 96 9.22 1.70 -10.23
N TYR A 97 9.59 1.27 -9.02
CA TYR A 97 10.86 0.58 -8.83
C TYR A 97 10.83 -0.78 -9.54
N ASN A 98 9.74 -1.56 -9.37
CA ASN A 98 9.58 -2.84 -10.05
C ASN A 98 9.51 -2.66 -11.57
N LEU A 99 8.71 -1.71 -12.06
CA LEU A 99 8.62 -1.39 -13.49
C LEU A 99 10.00 -1.14 -14.09
N ARG A 100 10.77 -0.22 -13.50
CA ARG A 100 12.12 0.13 -13.95
C ARG A 100 13.09 -1.05 -13.93
N LYS A 101 12.99 -1.91 -12.92
CA LYS A 101 13.87 -3.08 -12.76
C LYS A 101 13.55 -4.19 -13.77
N THR A 102 12.28 -4.37 -14.12
CA THR A 102 11.83 -5.45 -15.02
C THR A 102 11.76 -5.02 -16.48
N TYR A 103 11.96 -3.74 -16.74
CA TYR A 103 11.90 -3.21 -18.09
C TYR A 103 13.08 -3.71 -18.93
N PRO A 104 12.86 -4.13 -20.20
CA PRO A 104 13.93 -4.64 -21.05
C PRO A 104 14.98 -3.55 -21.33
N SER A 105 16.07 -3.52 -20.58
CA SER A 105 17.24 -2.66 -20.88
C SER A 105 18.13 -3.35 -21.92
N LYS A 106 18.61 -2.58 -22.91
CA LYS A 106 19.55 -3.08 -23.92
C LYS A 106 20.96 -3.19 -23.32
N GLY A 107 21.23 -4.27 -22.61
CA GLY A 107 22.60 -4.72 -22.30
C GLY A 107 23.15 -4.39 -20.90
N LYS A 108 24.35 -4.92 -20.62
CA LYS A 108 24.97 -5.04 -19.27
C LYS A 108 25.41 -3.72 -18.61
N ASN A 109 25.39 -2.60 -19.32
CA ASN A 109 25.93 -1.30 -18.83
C ASN A 109 24.91 -0.14 -18.87
N GLU A 110 23.63 -0.39 -19.13
CA GLU A 110 22.65 0.69 -19.22
C GLU A 110 22.13 1.12 -17.84
N LYS A 111 22.00 2.44 -17.67
CA LYS A 111 21.29 3.05 -16.54
C LYS A 111 19.86 2.49 -16.51
N ILE A 112 19.38 2.16 -15.31
CA ILE A 112 17.97 1.81 -15.05
C ILE A 112 17.07 2.80 -15.83
N ALA A 113 16.16 2.27 -16.66
CA ALA A 113 15.29 3.09 -17.50
C ALA A 113 14.52 4.13 -16.68
N SER A 114 14.40 5.36 -17.20
CA SER A 114 13.55 6.37 -16.57
C SER A 114 12.07 6.04 -16.79
N MET A 115 11.19 6.48 -15.89
CA MET A 115 9.74 6.29 -16.06
C MET A 115 9.18 6.99 -17.31
N GLU A 116 9.80 8.11 -17.70
CA GLU A 116 9.47 8.81 -18.94
C GLU A 116 9.84 7.98 -20.17
N HIS A 117 11.01 7.34 -20.17
CA HIS A 117 11.41 6.45 -21.25
C HIS A 117 10.44 5.27 -21.40
N ILE A 118 10.09 4.61 -20.28
CA ILE A 118 9.14 3.49 -20.27
C ILE A 118 7.77 3.90 -20.83
N ARG A 119 7.27 5.08 -20.45
CA ARG A 119 6.02 5.64 -20.99
C ARG A 119 6.11 5.90 -22.49
N ASN A 120 7.16 6.55 -22.94
CA ASN A 120 7.32 6.91 -24.35
C ASN A 120 7.44 5.66 -25.22
N ASP A 121 8.23 4.67 -24.81
CA ASP A 121 8.36 3.41 -25.54
C ASP A 121 7.04 2.62 -25.55
N THR A 122 6.31 2.56 -24.43
CA THR A 122 4.99 1.91 -24.39
C THR A 122 4.03 2.56 -25.40
N ARG A 123 4.02 3.90 -25.47
CA ARG A 123 3.21 4.66 -26.44
C ARG A 123 3.63 4.35 -27.88
N VAL A 124 4.93 4.29 -28.16
CA VAL A 124 5.46 3.95 -29.49
C VAL A 124 5.01 2.55 -29.89
N ARG A 125 5.19 1.54 -29.02
CA ARG A 125 4.75 0.16 -29.29
C ARG A 125 3.25 0.05 -29.54
N ILE A 126 2.44 0.80 -28.79
CA ILE A 126 0.98 0.86 -29.02
C ILE A 126 0.67 1.42 -30.41
N ILE A 127 1.31 2.53 -30.80
CA ILE A 127 1.12 3.14 -32.12
C ILE A 127 1.57 2.19 -33.23
N GLU A 128 2.70 1.52 -33.06
CA GLU A 128 3.24 0.57 -34.03
C GLU A 128 2.30 -0.62 -34.29
N VAL A 129 1.69 -1.15 -33.23
CA VAL A 129 0.84 -2.35 -33.33
C VAL A 129 -0.61 -2.03 -33.70
N SER A 130 -1.17 -0.90 -33.23
CA SER A 130 -2.59 -0.57 -33.41
C SER A 130 -2.88 0.58 -34.38
N GLN A 131 -1.86 1.37 -34.75
CA GLN A 131 -2.00 2.66 -35.46
C GLN A 131 -2.89 3.69 -34.74
N GLN A 132 -3.25 3.44 -33.48
CA GLN A 132 -4.07 4.34 -32.68
C GLN A 132 -3.23 5.31 -31.86
N ASP A 133 -3.80 6.48 -31.57
CA ASP A 133 -3.25 7.39 -30.58
C ASP A 133 -3.48 6.81 -29.17
N PRO A 134 -2.41 6.53 -28.39
CA PRO A 134 -2.53 6.00 -27.03
C PRO A 134 -3.36 6.90 -26.09
N SER A 135 -3.52 8.19 -26.41
CA SER A 135 -4.35 9.12 -25.62
C SER A 135 -5.85 8.80 -25.69
N LYS A 136 -6.27 8.03 -26.69
CA LYS A 136 -7.68 7.64 -26.91
C LYS A 136 -8.04 6.28 -26.32
N LEU A 137 -7.04 5.55 -25.79
CA LEU A 137 -7.26 4.24 -25.21
C LEU A 137 -7.99 4.33 -23.88
N THR A 138 -8.81 3.32 -23.61
CA THR A 138 -9.38 3.18 -22.27
C THR A 138 -8.28 2.81 -21.28
N GLY A 139 -8.50 3.12 -19.99
CA GLY A 139 -7.57 2.69 -18.94
C GLY A 139 -7.38 1.16 -18.93
N ASN A 140 -8.41 0.40 -19.29
CA ASN A 140 -8.37 -1.06 -19.32
C ASN A 140 -7.49 -1.60 -20.45
N ASP A 141 -7.24 -0.83 -21.51
CA ASP A 141 -6.35 -1.23 -22.61
C ASP A 141 -4.90 -0.83 -22.34
N TYR A 142 -4.69 0.39 -21.86
CA TYR A 142 -3.33 0.92 -21.68
C TYR A 142 -2.58 0.27 -20.51
N TRP A 143 -3.24 0.12 -19.35
CA TRP A 143 -2.52 -0.26 -18.13
C TRP A 143 -1.99 -1.69 -18.11
N PRO A 144 -2.73 -2.71 -18.56
CA PRO A 144 -2.18 -4.07 -18.61
C PRO A 144 -0.97 -4.16 -19.56
N ILE A 145 -0.93 -3.34 -20.63
CA ILE A 145 0.24 -3.21 -21.52
C ILE A 145 1.40 -2.56 -20.78
N PHE A 146 1.17 -1.43 -20.13
CA PHE A 146 2.20 -0.67 -19.41
C PHE A 146 2.83 -1.48 -18.27
N PHE A 147 2.03 -2.23 -17.50
CA PHE A 147 2.53 -3.11 -16.44
C PHE A 147 3.01 -4.48 -16.95
N GLY A 148 2.80 -4.80 -18.22
CA GLY A 148 2.91 -6.16 -18.75
C GLY A 148 4.26 -6.83 -18.49
N ASN A 149 5.37 -6.11 -18.66
CA ASN A 149 6.70 -6.64 -18.35
C ASN A 149 6.88 -6.97 -16.85
N ALA A 150 6.40 -6.11 -15.96
CA ALA A 150 6.50 -6.33 -14.51
C ALA A 150 5.55 -7.44 -14.04
N ILE A 151 4.34 -7.49 -14.59
CA ILE A 151 3.38 -8.58 -14.37
C ILE A 151 3.98 -9.90 -14.85
N ALA A 152 4.49 -9.97 -16.08
CA ALA A 152 5.14 -11.17 -16.60
C ALA A 152 6.34 -11.59 -15.74
N SER A 153 7.16 -10.64 -15.28
CA SER A 153 8.25 -10.94 -14.35
C SER A 153 7.75 -11.55 -13.04
N HIS A 154 6.65 -11.04 -12.48
CA HIS A 154 6.03 -11.62 -11.28
C HIS A 154 5.46 -13.02 -11.54
N LEU A 155 4.77 -13.22 -12.67
CA LEU A 155 4.21 -14.52 -13.06
C LEU A 155 5.30 -15.58 -13.30
N LYS A 156 6.45 -15.19 -13.87
CA LYS A 156 7.62 -16.06 -13.98
C LYS A 156 8.20 -16.43 -12.61
N ASP A 157 8.27 -15.44 -11.71
CA ASP A 157 8.77 -15.60 -10.35
C ASP A 157 7.92 -16.56 -9.50
N THR A 158 6.65 -16.73 -9.87
CA THR A 158 5.69 -17.61 -9.20
C THR A 158 5.45 -18.91 -9.95
N GLY A 159 6.12 -19.15 -11.10
CA GLY A 159 5.96 -20.36 -11.90
C GLY A 159 4.69 -20.40 -12.77
N MET A 160 3.95 -19.29 -12.87
CA MET A 160 2.75 -19.18 -13.72
C MET A 160 3.05 -18.92 -15.20
N MET A 161 4.29 -18.54 -15.52
CA MET A 161 4.73 -18.25 -16.88
C MET A 161 6.14 -18.80 -17.09
N ASP A 162 6.44 -19.29 -18.30
CA ASP A 162 7.77 -19.76 -18.65
C ASP A 162 8.80 -18.62 -18.51
N ARG A 163 9.96 -18.91 -17.90
CA ARG A 163 11.03 -17.92 -17.69
C ARG A 163 11.51 -17.27 -18.99
N THR A 164 11.46 -18.00 -20.10
CA THR A 164 11.89 -17.57 -21.44
C THR A 164 10.85 -16.74 -22.19
N GLN A 165 9.57 -16.81 -21.81
CA GLN A 165 8.48 -16.14 -22.51
C GLN A 165 8.53 -14.62 -22.26
N ASN A 166 8.67 -13.81 -23.30
CA ASN A 166 8.60 -12.34 -23.14
C ASN A 166 7.15 -11.85 -23.16
N PHE A 167 6.89 -10.71 -22.50
CA PHE A 167 5.59 -10.05 -22.59
C PHE A 167 5.46 -9.35 -23.95
N ASN A 168 4.50 -9.82 -24.74
CA ASN A 168 4.09 -9.22 -26.01
C ASN A 168 2.57 -9.04 -26.01
N PHE A 169 2.10 -8.11 -26.85
CA PHE A 169 0.69 -7.83 -27.08
C PHE A 169 0.51 -7.50 -28.56
N ASP A 170 -0.67 -7.80 -29.09
CA ASP A 170 -1.05 -7.54 -30.48
C ASP A 170 -2.34 -6.70 -30.53
N TYR A 171 -2.75 -6.26 -31.71
CA TYR A 171 -4.03 -5.59 -31.95
C TYR A 171 -4.81 -6.35 -33.02
N CYS A 172 -5.99 -6.87 -32.66
CA CYS A 172 -6.84 -7.69 -33.52
C CYS A 172 -8.31 -7.42 -33.19
N ASP A 173 -9.18 -7.43 -34.20
CA ASP A 173 -10.62 -7.25 -34.06
C ASP A 173 -11.00 -6.01 -33.21
N ASP A 174 -10.37 -4.88 -33.56
CA ASP A 174 -10.52 -3.59 -32.88
C ASP A 174 -10.18 -3.59 -31.37
N SER A 175 -9.43 -4.57 -30.88
CA SER A 175 -9.04 -4.70 -29.47
C SER A 175 -7.59 -5.12 -29.28
N PHE A 176 -7.01 -4.80 -28.11
CA PHE A 176 -5.68 -5.29 -27.75
C PHE A 176 -5.74 -6.74 -27.29
N SER A 177 -4.99 -7.60 -27.95
CA SER A 177 -4.76 -8.98 -27.54
C SER A 177 -3.62 -9.02 -26.52
N ILE A 178 -3.98 -9.05 -25.24
CA ILE A 178 -3.05 -9.12 -24.11
C ILE A 178 -3.03 -10.55 -23.56
N PRO A 179 -1.86 -11.10 -23.18
CA PRO A 179 -1.79 -12.43 -22.57
C PRO A 179 -2.76 -12.58 -21.41
N SER A 180 -3.62 -13.60 -21.47
CA SER A 180 -4.76 -13.77 -20.55
C SER A 180 -4.35 -13.80 -19.07
N LEU A 181 -3.20 -14.39 -18.75
CA LEU A 181 -2.66 -14.39 -17.39
C LEU A 181 -2.28 -12.98 -16.91
N ALA A 182 -1.71 -12.15 -17.79
CA ALA A 182 -1.36 -10.78 -17.42
C ALA A 182 -2.62 -9.93 -17.19
N LEU A 183 -3.65 -10.11 -18.02
CA LEU A 183 -4.94 -9.45 -17.85
C LEU A 183 -5.62 -9.86 -16.54
N LYS A 184 -5.73 -11.16 -16.26
CA LYS A 184 -6.28 -11.66 -14.99
C LYS A 184 -5.51 -11.14 -13.77
N TYR A 185 -4.17 -11.12 -13.84
CA TYR A 185 -3.35 -10.55 -12.78
C TYR A 185 -3.70 -9.07 -12.55
N HIS A 186 -3.85 -8.29 -13.63
CA HIS A 186 -4.23 -6.89 -13.53
C HIS A 186 -5.60 -6.73 -12.86
N GLU A 187 -6.61 -7.45 -13.33
CA GLU A 187 -7.98 -7.40 -12.79
C GLU A 187 -8.03 -7.71 -11.29
N TYR A 188 -7.27 -8.71 -10.84
CA TYR A 188 -7.22 -9.06 -9.42
C TYR A 188 -6.38 -8.08 -8.59
N MET A 189 -5.26 -7.59 -9.12
CA MET A 189 -4.25 -6.93 -8.29
C MET A 189 -4.19 -5.41 -8.39
N TYR A 190 -4.90 -4.76 -9.33
CA TYR A 190 -4.73 -3.32 -9.58
C TYR A 190 -4.96 -2.42 -8.36
N ARG A 191 -5.81 -2.84 -7.41
CA ARG A 191 -6.08 -2.10 -6.16
C ARG A 191 -4.89 -1.99 -5.22
N PHE A 192 -3.91 -2.87 -5.42
CA PHE A 192 -2.68 -2.93 -4.66
C PHE A 192 -1.52 -2.21 -5.38
N TYR A 193 -1.74 -1.66 -6.57
CA TYR A 193 -0.67 -0.98 -7.32
C TYR A 193 -0.31 0.36 -6.65
N CYS A 194 0.94 0.79 -6.88
CA CYS A 194 1.50 2.03 -6.35
C CYS A 194 2.31 2.76 -7.43
N ASN A 195 1.63 3.51 -8.29
CA ASN A 195 2.20 4.28 -9.38
C ASN A 195 1.39 5.57 -9.60
N GLU A 196 1.75 6.32 -10.64
CA GLU A 196 1.18 7.63 -10.98
C GLU A 196 -0.31 7.60 -11.31
N HIS A 197 -0.86 6.45 -11.68
CA HIS A 197 -2.29 6.32 -11.99
C HIS A 197 -3.05 5.47 -10.98
N PHE A 198 -2.42 4.43 -10.45
CA PHE A 198 -2.98 3.62 -9.38
C PHE A 198 -2.18 3.82 -8.11
N SER A 199 -2.68 4.70 -7.25
CA SER A 199 -2.11 4.98 -5.94
C SER A 199 -2.85 4.27 -4.79
N HIS A 200 -3.87 3.48 -5.10
CA HIS A 200 -4.73 2.82 -4.11
C HIS A 200 -3.98 1.92 -3.12
N GLY A 201 -2.86 1.32 -3.54
CA GLY A 201 -2.07 0.45 -2.67
C GLY A 201 -1.19 1.19 -1.66
N VAL A 202 -1.07 2.52 -1.74
CA VAL A 202 -0.10 3.28 -0.94
C VAL A 202 -0.37 3.13 0.54
N LYS A 203 -1.63 3.29 0.98
CA LYS A 203 -2.04 3.06 2.38
C LYS A 203 -1.69 1.66 2.88
N TYR A 204 -1.89 0.61 2.07
CA TYR A 204 -1.58 -0.76 2.48
C TYR A 204 -0.09 -0.97 2.65
N ASN A 205 0.72 -0.40 1.76
CA ASN A 205 2.17 -0.50 1.83
C ASN A 205 2.75 0.22 3.06
N ILE A 206 2.19 1.35 3.48
CA ILE A 206 2.58 2.03 4.73
C ILE A 206 2.47 1.04 5.90
N PHE A 207 1.31 0.41 6.09
CA PHE A 207 1.11 -0.51 7.20
C PHE A 207 1.87 -1.83 7.03
N LEU A 208 2.05 -2.33 5.81
CA LEU A 208 2.93 -3.49 5.56
C LEU A 208 4.38 -3.21 5.93
N ASP A 209 4.89 -2.01 5.68
CA ASP A 209 6.25 -1.60 6.06
C ASP A 209 6.38 -1.45 7.59
N ILE A 210 5.35 -0.92 8.26
CA ILE A 210 5.28 -0.91 9.72
C ILE A 210 5.31 -2.34 10.28
N ASN A 211 4.50 -3.26 9.71
CA ASN A 211 4.48 -4.66 10.10
C ASN A 211 5.84 -5.36 9.87
N ASN A 212 6.53 -5.04 8.78
CA ASN A 212 7.87 -5.56 8.54
C ASN A 212 8.86 -5.10 9.62
N CYS A 213 8.76 -3.85 10.10
CA CYS A 213 9.60 -3.37 11.21
C CYS A 213 9.30 -4.13 12.52
N LEU A 214 8.03 -4.39 12.83
CA LEU A 214 7.62 -5.15 14.02
C LEU A 214 8.27 -6.54 14.06
N LYS A 215 8.40 -7.21 12.90
CA LYS A 215 9.05 -8.53 12.78
C LYS A 215 10.54 -8.52 13.13
N HIS A 216 11.20 -7.36 13.11
CA HIS A 216 12.59 -7.20 13.52
C HIS A 216 12.74 -6.82 15.00
N ASN A 217 11.71 -7.04 15.82
CA ASN A 217 11.64 -6.68 17.24
C ASN A 217 11.86 -5.18 17.52
N ILE A 218 11.61 -4.36 16.50
CA ILE A 218 11.56 -2.92 16.67
C ILE A 218 10.11 -2.63 16.89
N ILE A 219 9.79 -2.23 18.11
CA ILE A 219 8.45 -1.83 18.47
C ILE A 219 8.36 -0.33 18.16
N PRO A 220 7.83 0.11 17.00
CA PRO A 220 7.29 1.45 16.91
C PRO A 220 6.15 1.52 17.93
N TYR A 221 6.49 1.92 19.16
CA TYR A 221 5.54 1.97 20.24
C TYR A 221 4.34 2.81 19.82
N VAL A 222 3.15 2.25 20.03
CA VAL A 222 1.92 3.02 19.92
C VAL A 222 1.91 4.03 21.06
N LYS A 223 2.04 5.31 20.72
CA LYS A 223 2.07 6.41 21.68
C LYS A 223 0.77 7.20 21.61
N PRO A 224 0.10 7.43 22.74
CA PRO A 224 -1.02 8.35 22.79
C PRO A 224 -0.53 9.79 22.71
N LYS A 225 -1.31 10.63 22.03
CA LYS A 225 -1.16 12.09 22.00
C LYS A 225 -2.54 12.72 22.11
N ILE A 226 -2.65 13.79 22.91
CA ILE A 226 -3.84 14.65 22.95
C ILE A 226 -3.45 15.93 22.21
N GLU A 227 -4.25 16.28 21.22
CA GLU A 227 -3.97 17.40 20.32
C GLU A 227 -5.17 18.32 20.23
N LYS A 228 -4.92 19.62 19.98
CA LYS A 228 -5.98 20.59 19.73
C LYS A 228 -6.12 20.81 18.24
N LEU A 229 -7.25 20.39 17.66
CA LEU A 229 -7.58 20.51 16.24
C LEU A 229 -8.91 21.24 16.08
N ALA A 230 -8.96 22.26 15.23
CA ALA A 230 -10.14 23.11 15.02
C ALA A 230 -10.81 23.61 16.33
N GLY A 231 -10.01 23.85 17.38
CA GLY A 231 -10.52 24.27 18.69
C GLY A 231 -10.94 23.13 19.63
N GLU A 232 -11.03 21.90 19.15
CA GLU A 232 -11.40 20.70 19.91
C GLU A 232 -10.18 19.91 20.39
N LEU A 233 -10.24 19.35 21.59
CA LEU A 233 -9.24 18.39 22.07
C LEU A 233 -9.60 17.00 21.54
N ARG A 234 -8.66 16.38 20.82
CA ARG A 234 -8.81 15.04 20.24
C ARG A 234 -7.65 14.15 20.67
N GLY A 235 -7.96 12.89 20.95
CA GLY A 235 -6.97 11.87 21.31
C GLY A 235 -6.62 11.00 20.11
N PHE A 236 -5.32 10.78 19.91
CA PHE A 236 -4.78 9.98 18.83
C PHE A 236 -3.80 8.94 19.36
N LEU A 237 -3.66 7.86 18.61
CA LEU A 237 -2.59 6.88 18.80
C LEU A 237 -1.67 6.93 17.59
N TYR A 238 -0.37 6.86 17.80
CA TYR A 238 0.60 6.91 16.72
C TYR A 238 1.67 5.82 16.85
N PHE A 239 2.01 5.19 15.72
CA PHE A 239 3.30 4.51 15.56
C PHE A 239 4.42 5.54 15.50
N LYS A 240 5.40 5.46 16.41
CA LYS A 240 6.56 6.37 16.41
C LYS A 240 7.76 5.72 15.72
N PHE A 241 8.27 6.38 14.68
CA PHE A 241 9.54 6.05 14.03
C PHE A 241 10.56 7.15 14.30
N THR A 242 11.67 6.79 14.94
CA THR A 242 12.80 7.72 15.08
C THR A 242 13.60 7.78 13.78
N ASN A 243 14.41 8.81 13.59
CA ASN A 243 15.33 8.88 12.45
C ASN A 243 16.30 7.68 12.37
N ALA A 244 16.61 7.02 13.50
CA ALA A 244 17.41 5.79 13.53
C ALA A 244 16.65 4.54 13.04
N SER A 245 15.33 4.53 13.16
CA SER A 245 14.46 3.42 12.72
C SER A 245 14.45 3.23 11.20
N LYS A 246 14.95 4.21 10.42
CA LYS A 246 14.97 4.19 8.95
C LYS A 246 15.66 2.97 8.33
N ILE A 247 16.64 2.39 9.03
CA ILE A 247 17.44 1.27 8.49
C ILE A 247 16.62 -0.01 8.33
N PHE A 248 15.48 -0.10 9.03
CA PHE A 248 14.58 -1.25 9.03
C PHE A 248 13.39 -1.08 8.09
N LEU A 249 13.22 0.12 7.52
CA LEU A 249 12.23 0.39 6.49
C LEU A 249 12.75 -0.05 5.11
N LYS A 250 11.88 -0.67 4.33
CA LYS A 250 12.13 -0.98 2.93
C LYS A 250 12.08 0.31 2.09
N PRO A 251 12.79 0.38 0.95
CA PRO A 251 12.64 1.50 0.02
C PRO A 251 11.16 1.69 -0.38
N GLY A 252 10.64 2.90 -0.21
CA GLY A 252 9.23 3.21 -0.41
C GLY A 252 8.84 4.53 0.26
N ILE A 253 7.56 4.90 0.15
CA ILE A 253 7.07 6.21 0.61
C ILE A 253 7.31 6.43 2.10
N LEU A 254 7.09 5.42 2.95
CA LEU A 254 7.28 5.56 4.39
C LEU A 254 8.75 5.85 4.72
N LYS A 255 9.68 5.12 4.09
CA LYS A 255 11.11 5.38 4.26
C LYS A 255 11.51 6.76 3.78
N SER A 256 11.07 7.16 2.58
CA SER A 256 11.38 8.49 2.02
C SER A 256 10.92 9.62 2.94
N VAL A 257 9.75 9.49 3.57
CA VAL A 257 9.22 10.48 4.52
C VAL A 257 10.00 10.50 5.83
N VAL A 258 10.34 9.32 6.37
CA VAL A 258 11.14 9.20 7.59
C VAL A 258 12.54 9.79 7.38
N GLU A 259 13.15 9.55 6.22
CA GLU A 259 14.50 10.03 5.87
C GLU A 259 14.56 11.51 5.47
N MET A 260 13.46 12.07 4.97
CA MET A 260 13.42 13.48 4.58
C MET A 260 13.68 14.39 5.79
N ASP A 261 14.56 15.37 5.61
CA ASP A 261 14.81 16.41 6.62
C ASP A 261 13.54 17.22 6.93
N PHE A 262 13.39 17.63 8.19
CA PHE A 262 12.21 18.38 8.66
C PHE A 262 12.02 19.70 7.90
N GLU A 263 13.08 20.51 7.75
CA GLU A 263 12.96 21.81 7.08
C GLU A 263 12.71 21.66 5.58
N ARG A 264 13.28 20.61 4.96
CA ARG A 264 12.94 20.24 3.58
C ARG A 264 11.48 19.85 3.45
N LEU A 265 10.96 18.99 4.33
CA LEU A 265 9.55 18.59 4.30
C LEU A 265 8.63 19.79 4.52
N ARG A 266 8.95 20.66 5.50
CA ARG A 266 8.20 21.89 5.80
C ARG A 266 8.07 22.80 4.59
N LYS A 267 9.17 23.02 3.85
CA LYS A 267 9.15 23.83 2.62
C LYS A 267 8.25 23.21 1.55
N ASN A 268 8.35 21.90 1.33
CA ASN A 268 7.51 21.21 0.35
C ASN A 268 6.01 21.24 0.74
N LEU A 269 5.69 21.02 2.02
CA LEU A 269 4.31 21.10 2.53
C LEU A 269 3.75 22.52 2.44
N LYS A 270 4.57 23.55 2.68
CA LYS A 270 4.16 24.95 2.47
C LYS A 270 3.72 25.19 1.03
N VAL A 271 4.53 24.75 0.07
CA VAL A 271 4.22 24.90 -1.36
C VAL A 271 2.94 24.13 -1.70
N LEU A 272 2.83 22.87 -1.27
CA LEU A 272 1.64 22.03 -1.47
C LEU A 272 0.36 22.68 -0.90
N HIS A 273 0.45 23.26 0.30
CA HIS A 273 -0.69 23.90 0.95
C HIS A 273 -1.15 25.16 0.21
N THR A 274 -0.20 25.93 -0.36
CA THR A 274 -0.50 27.16 -1.11
C THR A 274 -0.89 26.92 -2.57
N ASP A 275 -0.33 25.91 -3.24
CA ASP A 275 -0.54 25.61 -4.67
C ASP A 275 -1.01 24.16 -4.86
N LYS A 276 -2.22 23.89 -4.35
CA LYS A 276 -2.80 22.55 -4.29
C LYS A 276 -2.98 21.86 -5.64
N LYS A 277 -3.14 22.62 -6.74
CA LYS A 277 -3.54 22.05 -8.04
C LYS A 277 -2.36 21.63 -8.89
N ASN A 278 -1.24 22.35 -8.84
CA ASN A 278 -0.12 22.16 -9.77
C ASN A 278 1.16 21.60 -9.14
N TYR A 279 1.21 21.48 -7.81
CA TYR A 279 2.37 20.90 -7.15
C TYR A 279 2.28 19.37 -7.08
N THR A 280 3.35 18.70 -7.51
CA THR A 280 3.60 17.28 -7.20
C THR A 280 4.79 17.25 -6.25
N PHE A 281 4.61 16.57 -5.12
CA PHE A 281 5.61 16.48 -4.07
C PHE A 281 6.87 15.79 -4.60
N GLU A 282 8.03 16.19 -4.09
CA GLU A 282 9.30 15.64 -4.57
C GLU A 282 9.39 14.12 -4.40
N ILE A 283 8.95 13.60 -3.24
CA ILE A 283 8.86 12.17 -2.96
C ILE A 283 7.94 11.46 -3.96
N GLU A 284 6.81 12.08 -4.30
CA GLU A 284 5.86 11.51 -5.27
C GLU A 284 6.49 11.41 -6.66
N LYS A 285 7.25 12.43 -7.08
CA LYS A 285 7.99 12.41 -8.34
C LYS A 285 9.08 11.33 -8.35
N GLU A 286 9.86 11.22 -7.28
CA GLU A 286 10.96 10.25 -7.15
C GLU A 286 10.44 8.80 -7.23
N LEU A 287 9.38 8.52 -6.48
CA LEU A 287 8.71 7.23 -6.46
C LEU A 287 7.77 7.04 -7.67
N GLY A 288 7.49 8.12 -8.40
CA GLY A 288 6.49 8.25 -9.47
C GLY A 288 5.13 7.64 -9.10
N ILE A 289 4.67 7.98 -7.91
CA ILE A 289 3.33 7.73 -7.42
C ILE A 289 2.48 8.97 -7.65
N ASP A 290 1.16 8.80 -7.68
CA ASP A 290 0.23 9.93 -7.84
C ASP A 290 0.33 10.94 -6.68
N LYS A 291 -0.40 12.07 -6.78
CA LYS A 291 -0.56 13.08 -5.74
C LYS A 291 -1.33 12.52 -4.53
N VAL A 292 -0.64 11.73 -3.72
CA VAL A 292 -1.15 11.07 -2.51
C VAL A 292 -0.90 11.86 -1.23
N ILE A 293 0.04 12.80 -1.26
CA ILE A 293 0.42 13.65 -0.14
C ILE A 293 -0.47 14.89 -0.15
N THR A 294 -1.21 15.09 0.93
CA THR A 294 -2.13 16.23 1.07
C THR A 294 -1.97 16.91 2.42
N THR A 295 -2.48 18.13 2.54
CA THR A 295 -2.52 18.88 3.82
C THR A 295 -3.95 19.18 4.20
N ASP A 296 -4.22 19.29 5.49
CA ASP A 296 -5.50 19.80 5.97
C ASP A 296 -5.68 21.28 5.57
N SER A 297 -6.82 21.62 4.97
CA SER A 297 -7.14 23.00 4.59
C SER A 297 -7.52 23.89 5.77
N GLU A 298 -8.11 23.31 6.81
CA GLU A 298 -8.62 24.02 7.98
C GLU A 298 -7.55 24.13 9.06
N ASN A 299 -6.88 23.02 9.37
CA ASN A 299 -5.86 22.97 10.42
C ASN A 299 -4.45 23.33 9.92
N GLY A 300 -4.26 23.44 8.61
CA GLY A 300 -2.96 23.72 8.00
C GLY A 300 -2.01 22.52 8.02
N TYR A 301 -0.71 22.80 7.89
CA TYR A 301 0.35 21.78 7.82
C TYR A 301 1.38 21.86 8.96
N ILE A 302 1.16 22.75 9.94
CA ILE A 302 2.00 22.90 11.14
C ILE A 302 1.09 22.98 12.36
N SER A 303 1.36 22.15 13.38
CA SER A 303 0.63 22.13 14.65
C SER A 303 1.60 21.75 15.77
N ASP A 304 1.69 22.59 16.81
CA ASP A 304 2.57 22.40 17.97
C ASP A 304 4.04 22.10 17.63
N GLY A 305 4.57 22.76 16.59
CA GLY A 305 5.95 22.56 16.12
C GLY A 305 6.17 21.28 15.31
N GLU A 306 5.13 20.46 15.10
CA GLU A 306 5.16 19.30 14.22
C GLU A 306 4.52 19.62 12.86
N LEU A 307 5.02 19.00 11.80
CA LEU A 307 4.40 19.02 10.49
C LEU A 307 3.23 18.03 10.47
N CYS A 308 2.11 18.43 9.89
CA CYS A 308 0.89 17.63 9.77
C CYS A 308 0.51 17.49 8.29
N PHE A 309 0.31 16.26 7.83
CA PHE A 309 -0.03 15.95 6.44
C PHE A 309 -0.64 14.55 6.35
N TYR A 310 -1.21 14.21 5.20
CA TYR A 310 -1.77 12.90 4.92
C TYR A 310 -1.05 12.24 3.77
N ILE A 311 -1.01 10.92 3.78
CA ILE A 311 -0.57 10.09 2.66
C ILE A 311 -1.65 9.05 2.39
N ASP A 312 -2.35 9.15 1.24
CA ASP A 312 -3.48 8.27 0.90
C ASP A 312 -4.47 8.13 2.09
N ASN A 313 -4.84 9.29 2.67
CA ASN A 313 -5.72 9.44 3.83
C ASN A 313 -5.18 8.91 5.18
N VAL A 314 -3.90 8.54 5.26
CA VAL A 314 -3.24 8.20 6.52
C VAL A 314 -2.58 9.44 7.10
N LEU A 315 -2.99 9.85 8.30
CA LEU A 315 -2.43 11.00 9.00
C LEU A 315 -0.98 10.72 9.42
N MET A 316 -0.12 11.67 9.08
CA MET A 316 1.29 11.71 9.41
C MET A 316 1.59 12.95 10.24
N ARG A 317 2.42 12.79 11.29
CA ARG A 317 3.12 13.89 11.94
C ARG A 317 4.62 13.74 11.77
N LYS A 318 5.34 14.84 11.62
CA LYS A 318 6.80 14.83 11.65
C LYS A 318 7.32 15.92 12.57
N SER A 319 8.15 15.53 13.53
CA SER A 319 9.01 16.43 14.31
C SER A 319 10.44 16.36 13.78
N HIS A 320 11.37 17.12 14.37
CA HIS A 320 12.79 17.04 13.99
C HIS A 320 13.38 15.63 14.19
N ASP A 321 12.91 14.87 15.19
CA ASP A 321 13.54 13.61 15.60
C ASP A 321 12.74 12.36 15.21
N ALA A 322 11.46 12.52 14.87
CA ALA A 322 10.56 11.41 14.67
C ALA A 322 9.47 11.69 13.64
N THR A 323 8.98 10.60 13.05
CA THR A 323 7.77 10.54 12.24
C THR A 323 6.74 9.70 12.98
N TYR A 324 5.50 10.18 13.01
CA TYR A 324 4.37 9.54 13.68
C TYR A 324 3.32 9.20 12.64
N ILE A 325 2.83 7.96 12.64
CA ILE A 325 1.78 7.49 11.73
C ILE A 325 0.58 7.09 12.56
N GLU A 326 -0.61 7.63 12.23
CA GLU A 326 -1.82 7.37 13.01
C GLU A 326 -2.16 5.88 13.03
N ALA A 327 -2.36 5.35 14.23
CA ALA A 327 -2.51 3.94 14.55
C ALA A 327 -3.92 3.60 15.07
N GLY A 328 -4.81 4.57 15.18
CA GLY A 328 -6.19 4.43 15.60
C GLY A 328 -7.11 4.40 14.39
N ILE A 329 -7.80 5.51 14.14
CA ILE A 329 -8.90 5.56 13.17
C ILE A 329 -8.42 5.34 11.73
N ASN A 330 -7.25 5.84 11.32
CA ASN A 330 -6.75 5.61 9.97
C ASN A 330 -6.37 4.14 9.76
N LEU A 331 -5.78 3.48 10.75
CA LEU A 331 -5.57 2.03 10.69
C LEU A 331 -6.91 1.29 10.53
N LYS A 332 -7.94 1.65 11.30
CA LYS A 332 -9.30 1.08 11.18
C LYS A 332 -9.84 1.21 9.75
N LEU A 333 -9.79 2.43 9.21
CA LEU A 333 -10.34 2.76 7.90
C LEU A 333 -9.58 2.05 6.78
N VAL A 334 -8.25 1.96 6.89
CA VAL A 334 -7.43 1.24 5.91
C VAL A 334 -7.69 -0.27 5.95
N LEU A 335 -7.89 -0.85 7.14
CA LEU A 335 -8.31 -2.25 7.26
C LEU A 335 -9.69 -2.50 6.66
N GLY A 336 -10.67 -1.65 6.95
CA GLY A 336 -12.00 -1.74 6.36
C GLY A 336 -11.93 -1.68 4.83
N ARG A 337 -11.15 -0.74 4.29
CA ARG A 337 -10.98 -0.61 2.83
C ARG A 337 -10.26 -1.80 2.20
N LEU A 338 -9.25 -2.35 2.87
CA LEU A 338 -8.56 -3.57 2.43
C LEU A 338 -9.54 -4.72 2.26
N ILE A 339 -10.42 -4.91 3.24
CA ILE A 339 -11.42 -5.99 3.23
C ILE A 339 -12.39 -5.79 2.07
N THR A 340 -12.92 -4.58 1.89
CA THR A 340 -13.78 -4.25 0.74
C THR A 340 -13.09 -4.48 -0.61
N ASP A 341 -11.81 -4.11 -0.73
CA ASP A 341 -11.05 -4.31 -1.97
C ASP A 341 -10.83 -5.82 -2.26
N ILE A 342 -10.58 -6.63 -1.22
CA ILE A 342 -10.47 -8.10 -1.33
C ILE A 342 -11.81 -8.74 -1.70
N GLU A 343 -12.90 -8.36 -1.03
CA GLU A 343 -14.27 -8.81 -1.32
C GLU A 343 -14.66 -8.57 -2.79
N GLN A 344 -14.36 -7.37 -3.29
CA GLN A 344 -14.59 -7.03 -4.69
C GLN A 344 -13.73 -7.88 -5.64
N GLY A 345 -12.47 -8.12 -5.27
CA GLY A 345 -11.54 -8.93 -6.06
C GLY A 345 -11.91 -10.40 -6.16
N ILE A 346 -12.47 -11.00 -5.11
CA ILE A 346 -12.94 -12.40 -5.10
C ILE A 346 -14.43 -12.54 -5.48
N ARG A 347 -15.12 -11.41 -5.73
CA ARG A 347 -16.56 -11.33 -6.02
C ARG A 347 -17.45 -11.98 -4.96
N LEU A 348 -17.14 -11.76 -3.68
CA LEU A 348 -17.94 -12.23 -2.55
C LEU A 348 -18.21 -11.08 -1.59
N LYS A 349 -19.35 -11.13 -0.89
CA LYS A 349 -19.61 -10.28 0.27
C LYS A 349 -19.39 -11.13 1.52
N PHE A 350 -18.44 -10.74 2.35
CA PHE A 350 -18.19 -11.37 3.63
C PHE A 350 -18.88 -10.67 4.79
N SER A 351 -19.62 -9.57 4.53
CA SER A 351 -20.37 -8.76 5.51
C SER A 351 -20.84 -9.61 6.69
N GLU A 352 -20.30 -9.44 7.90
CA GLU A 352 -20.35 -8.22 8.71
C GLU A 352 -19.01 -7.88 9.39
N LEU A 353 -18.45 -6.73 9.04
CA LEU A 353 -17.56 -5.97 9.91
C LEU A 353 -18.19 -4.59 10.07
N GLU A 354 -18.73 -4.31 11.25
CA GLU A 354 -19.08 -2.95 11.66
C GLU A 354 -17.79 -2.16 11.95
N LEU A 355 -16.96 -1.94 10.92
CA LEU A 355 -15.80 -1.05 10.99
C LEU A 355 -16.12 0.39 10.57
N SER A 356 -17.41 0.73 10.40
CA SER A 356 -17.87 2.10 10.20
C SER A 356 -17.37 3.05 11.29
#